data_AF-A0A954Z4Z7-F1
#
_entry.id   AF-A0A954Z4Z7-F1
#
_cell.length_a   1.000
_cell.length_b   1.000
_cell.length_c   1.000
_cell.angle_alpha   90.00
_cell.angle_beta   90.00
_cell.angle_gamma   90.00
#
_symmetry.space_group_name_H-M   'P 1'
#
loop_
_entity.id
_entity.type
_entity.pdbx_description
1 polymer ?
#
loop_
_entity_poly.entity_id
_entity_poly.type
_entity_poly.pdbx_seq_one_letter_code
_entity_poly.pdbx_strand_id
1 'polypeptide(L)' 'TIWMQIGVINADAAATATAAGLQVIQNHCPKIEYQRLFGELRMGGFNTGIVSSRL' A
#
# COMPACT_ATOMS: atom_id res chain seq x y z
N THR A 1 6.99 10.29 -7.97
CA THR A 1 6.03 9.74 -7.01
C THR A 1 6.67 9.62 -5.65
N ILE A 2 6.03 10.10 -4.59
CA ILE A 2 6.48 9.97 -3.21
C ILE A 2 5.52 9.07 -2.44
N TRP A 3 6.08 8.18 -1.62
CA TRP A 3 5.34 7.30 -0.72
C TRP A 3 5.67 7.68 0.72
N MET A 4 4.64 7.94 1.51
CA MET A 4 4.80 8.16 2.94
C MET A 4 4.66 6.84 3.70
N GLN A 5 5.34 6.75 4.84
CA GLN A 5 5.16 5.63 5.76
C GLN A 5 3.69 5.54 6.20
N ILE A 6 3.20 4.32 6.42
CA ILE A 6 1.85 4.10 6.98
C ILE A 6 1.69 4.87 8.29
N GLY A 7 0.52 5.50 8.45
CA GLY A 7 0.21 6.35 9.60
C GLY A 7 0.72 7.78 9.49
N VAL A 8 1.61 8.10 8.53
CA VAL A 8 2.05 9.48 8.28
C VAL A 8 1.14 10.12 7.23
N ILE A 9 0.26 11.02 7.68
CA ILE A 9 -0.69 11.76 6.85
C ILE A 9 -0.53 13.25 7.13
N ASN A 10 -0.34 14.03 6.07
CA ASN A 10 -0.20 15.48 6.09
C ASN A 10 -0.76 16.06 4.79
N ALA A 11 -1.83 16.83 4.89
CA ALA A 11 -2.55 17.39 3.74
C ALA A 11 -1.78 18.52 3.06
N ASP A 12 -1.16 19.41 3.84
CA ASP A 12 -0.43 20.58 3.32
C ASP A 12 0.83 20.16 2.54
N ALA A 13 1.55 19.16 3.06
CA ALA A 13 2.70 18.58 2.38
C ALA A 13 2.30 17.86 1.09
N ALA A 14 1.15 17.16 1.09
CA ALA A 14 0.61 16.50 -0.08
C ALA A 14 0.22 17.52 -1.17
N ALA A 15 -0.50 18.58 -0.79
CA ALA A 15 -0.87 19.66 -1.71
C ALA A 15 0.37 20.33 -2.34
N THR A 16 1.39 20.62 -1.53
CA THR A 16 2.67 21.17 -2.00
C THR A 16 3.34 20.26 -3.03
N ALA A 17 3.45 18.97 -2.72
CA ALA A 17 4.08 18.00 -3.61
C ALA A 17 3.28 17.78 -4.90
N THR A 18 1.95 17.74 -4.82
CA THR A 18 1.07 17.62 -6.00
C THR A 18 1.14 18.87 -6.88
N ALA A 19 1.19 20.08 -6.30
CA ALA A 19 1.39 21.32 -7.05
C ALA A 19 2.75 21.36 -7.78
N ALA A 20 3.77 20.72 -7.22
CA ALA A 20 5.06 20.50 -7.86
C ALA A 20 5.06 19.37 -8.92
N GLY A 21 3.90 18.78 -9.24
CA GLY A 21 3.74 17.73 -10.25
C GLY A 21 4.09 16.32 -9.76
N LEU A 22 4.26 16.10 -8.45
CA LEU A 22 4.53 14.78 -7.89
C LEU A 22 3.23 14.05 -7.57
N GLN A 23 3.16 12.75 -7.91
CA GLN A 23 2.18 11.86 -7.30
C GLN A 23 2.53 11.62 -5.83
N VAL A 24 1.53 11.73 -4.96
CA VAL A 24 1.66 11.55 -3.51
C VAL A 24 0.81 10.35 -3.09
N ILE A 25 1.43 9.39 -2.42
CA ILE A 25 0.76 8.20 -1.87
C ILE A 25 0.95 8.20 -0.36
N GLN A 26 -0.14 8.27 0.38
CA GLN A 26 -0.17 8.33 1.84
C GLN A 26 -1.01 7.20 2.41
N ASN A 27 -0.62 6.72 3.59
CA ASN A 27 -1.32 5.64 4.29
C ASN A 27 -1.49 4.33 3.48
N HIS A 28 -0.56 4.06 2.57
CA HIS A 28 -0.47 2.80 1.83
C HIS A 28 0.97 2.27 1.91
N CYS A 29 1.13 0.95 1.96
CA CYS A 29 2.43 0.29 1.83
C CYS A 29 2.41 -0.59 0.59
N PRO A 30 3.46 -0.56 -0.26
CA PRO A 30 3.51 -1.38 -1.45
C PRO A 30 3.39 -2.87 -1.12
N LYS A 31 4.00 -3.32 -0.02
CA LYS A 31 3.85 -4.70 0.43
C LYS A 31 2.41 -5.02 0.79
N ILE A 32 1.69 -4.19 1.54
CA ILE A 32 0.30 -4.50 1.90
C ILE A 32 -0.60 -4.51 0.65
N GLU A 33 -0.48 -3.50 -0.22
CA GLU A 33 -1.30 -3.41 -1.43
C GLU A 33 -1.02 -4.54 -2.41
N TYR A 34 0.25 -4.89 -2.63
CA TYR A 34 0.63 -6.01 -3.49
C TYR A 34 0.06 -7.32 -2.95
N GLN A 35 0.03 -7.48 -1.63
CA GLN A 35 -0.53 -8.68 -1.01
C GLN A 35 -2.07 -8.72 -1.04
N ARG A 36 -2.74 -7.57 -0.91
CA ARG A 36 -4.19 -7.45 -1.09
C ARG A 36 -4.61 -7.77 -2.53
N LEU A 37 -3.83 -7.35 -3.51
CA LEU A 37 -4.14 -7.49 -4.93
C LEU A 37 -3.74 -8.86 -5.51
N PHE A 38 -2.61 -9.43 -5.07
CA PHE A 38 -2.04 -10.64 -5.67
C PHE A 38 -1.97 -11.84 -4.71
N GLY A 39 -2.27 -11.65 -3.42
CA GLY A 39 -2.51 -12.73 -2.47
C GLY A 39 -1.28 -13.60 -2.15
N GLU A 40 -0.06 -13.07 -2.20
CA GLU A 40 1.15 -13.87 -1.96
C GLU A 40 1.45 -14.11 -0.46
N LEU A 41 0.76 -13.48 0.49
CA LEU A 41 1.02 -13.61 1.92
C LEU A 41 0.76 -15.06 2.37
N ARG A 42 -0.16 -15.75 1.67
CA ARG A 42 -0.39 -17.19 1.82
C ARG A 42 0.85 -18.01 1.48
N MET A 43 1.64 -17.58 0.50
CA MET A 43 2.90 -18.24 0.12
C MET A 43 3.98 -18.03 1.20
N GLY A 44 3.91 -16.92 1.94
CA GLY A 44 4.79 -16.64 3.08
C GLY A 44 4.33 -17.24 4.41
N GLY A 45 3.23 -18.02 4.44
CA GLY A 45 2.73 -18.67 5.66
C GLY A 45 1.93 -17.77 6.61
N PHE A 46 1.50 -16.58 6.16
CA PHE A 46 0.71 -15.66 6.99
C PHE A 46 -0.79 -16.01 6.94
N ASN A 47 -1.48 -15.87 8.07
CA ASN A 47 -2.93 -16.06 8.13
C ASN A 47 -3.64 -14.92 7.38
N THR A 48 -4.17 -15.23 6.19
CA THR A 48 -4.89 -14.29 5.34
C THR A 48 -6.42 -14.35 5.51
N GLY A 49 -6.94 -15.32 6.28
CA GLY A 49 -8.38 -15.58 6.38
C GLY A 49 -9.03 -16.14 5.11
N ILE A 50 -8.26 -16.37 4.04
CA ILE A 50 -8.73 -16.90 2.76
C ILE A 50 -8.30 -18.36 2.63
N VAL A 51 -9.28 -19.26 2.57
CA VAL A 51 -9.07 -20.68 2.26
C VAL A 51 -9.56 -20.94 0.84
N SER A 52 -8.70 -21.46 -0.03
CA SER A 52 -9.01 -21.78 -1.43
C SER A 52 -8.41 -23.12 -1.81
N SER A 53 -9.18 -23.96 -2.51
CA SER A 53 -8.74 -25.26 -3.05
C SER A 53 -8.42 -25.21 -4.54
N ARG A 54 -8.39 -24.02 -5.14
CA ARG A 54 -8.06 -23.83 -6.55
C ARG A 54 -6.54 -24.03 -6.71
N LEU A 55 -6.15 -24.97 -7.58
CA LEU A 55 -4.75 -25.26 -7.93
C LEU A 55 -4.05 -24.01 -8.48
#